data_AF-A0A9E3IQR6-F1
#
_entry.id   AF-A0A9E3IQR6-F1
#
_cell.length_a   1.000
_cell.length_b   1.000
_cell.length_c   1.000
_cell.angle_alpha   90.00
_cell.angle_beta   90.00
_cell.angle_gamma   90.00
#
_symmetry.space_group_name_H-M   'P 1'
#
loop_
_entity.id
_entity.type
_entity.pdbx_description
1 polymer ?
#
loop_
_entity_poly.entity_id
_entity_poly.type
_entity_poly.pdbx_seq_one_letter_code
_entity_poly.pdbx_strand_id
1 'polypeptide(L)'
;MHQQGLAAALERWLRPAVGFGHPRDVLKDPILEATEKRAVLSSWASDASAVQDQPTLRWLLGTPEPVPLADILEALDRLDRQEARDGRAQH
;
A
#
# COMPACT_ATOMS: atom_id res chain seq x y z
N MET A 1 -8.23 -2.92 21.97
CA MET A 1 -9.08 -2.62 20.79
C MET A 1 -8.65 -1.27 20.22
N HIS A 2 -7.50 -1.17 19.53
CA HIS A 2 -6.99 0.11 18.99
C HIS A 2 -6.47 -0.06 17.55
N GLN A 3 -7.34 -0.51 16.65
CA GLN A 3 -7.05 -0.58 15.20
C GLN A 3 -7.93 0.39 14.39
N GLN A 4 -8.59 1.35 15.05
CA GLN A 4 -9.56 2.27 14.44
C GLN A 4 -8.97 3.68 14.32
N GLY A 5 -8.23 3.93 13.24
CA GLY A 5 -7.70 5.26 12.94
C GLY A 5 -7.09 5.35 11.54
N LEU A 6 -6.31 4.34 11.15
CA LEU A 6 -5.64 4.32 9.85
C LEU A 6 -6.60 3.99 8.70
N ALA A 7 -7.53 3.05 8.89
CA ALA A 7 -8.57 2.75 7.90
C ALA A 7 -9.42 3.99 7.59
N ALA A 8 -9.82 4.76 8.62
CA ALA A 8 -10.58 5.99 8.44
C ALA A 8 -9.75 7.12 7.79
N ALA A 9 -8.43 7.16 8.04
CA ALA A 9 -7.52 8.09 7.37
C ALA A 9 -7.33 7.72 5.89
N LEU A 10 -7.20 6.42 5.59
CA LEU A 10 -7.25 5.89 4.23
C LEU A 10 -8.59 6.25 3.59
N GLU A 11 -9.74 5.93 4.18
CA GLU A 11 -11.06 6.26 3.64
C GLU A 11 -11.26 7.78 3.40
N ARG A 12 -10.63 8.63 4.21
CA ARG A 12 -10.64 10.09 4.04
C ARG A 12 -9.73 10.55 2.89
N TRP A 13 -8.63 9.86 2.63
CA TRP A 13 -7.66 10.16 1.56
C TRP A 13 -7.96 9.40 0.25
N LEU A 14 -8.77 8.34 0.28
CA LEU A 14 -9.10 7.45 -0.84
C LEU A 14 -10.34 7.91 -1.64
N ARG A 15 -10.61 9.21 -1.75
CA ARG A 15 -11.53 9.72 -2.79
C ARG A 15 -10.73 10.33 -3.93
N PRO A 16 -10.57 9.70 -5.11
CA PRO A 16 -10.87 8.32 -5.50
C PRO A 16 -9.59 7.47 -5.54
N ALA A 17 -9.50 6.45 -4.67
CA ALA A 17 -8.66 5.29 -4.94
C ALA A 17 -9.38 4.23 -5.80
N VAL A 18 -10.32 4.70 -6.64
CA VAL A 18 -10.79 3.96 -7.82
C VAL A 18 -9.64 4.02 -8.82
N GLY A 19 -8.69 3.09 -8.73
CA GLY A 19 -7.62 3.01 -9.73
C GLY A 19 -6.47 2.07 -9.41
N PHE A 20 -6.10 1.91 -8.14
CA PHE A 20 -4.98 1.04 -7.80
C PHE A 20 -5.46 -0.41 -7.66
N GLY A 21 -5.44 -1.14 -8.78
CA GLY A 21 -5.75 -2.57 -8.80
C GLY A 21 -4.64 -3.44 -8.20
N HIS A 22 -3.41 -2.93 -8.17
CA HIS A 22 -2.24 -3.66 -7.70
C HIS A 22 -1.32 -2.77 -6.85
N PRO A 23 -0.58 -3.31 -5.85
CA PRO A 23 0.45 -2.56 -5.12
C PRO A 23 1.54 -1.96 -6.03
N ARG A 24 1.67 -2.49 -7.25
CA ARG A 24 2.61 -1.97 -8.25
C ARG A 24 2.11 -0.71 -8.94
N ASP A 25 0.80 -0.48 -8.99
CA ASP A 25 0.22 0.75 -9.53
C ASP A 25 0.50 1.93 -8.59
N VAL A 26 0.49 1.69 -7.27
CA VAL A 26 0.90 2.69 -6.27
C VAL A 26 2.35 3.16 -6.50
N LEU A 27 3.25 2.25 -6.90
CA LEU A 27 4.64 2.61 -7.21
C LEU A 27 4.77 3.48 -8.47
N LYS A 28 3.94 3.21 -9.48
CA LYS A 28 3.94 3.92 -10.76
C LYS A 28 3.29 5.29 -10.69
N ASP A 29 2.53 5.56 -9.63
CA ASP A 29 1.87 6.83 -9.46
C ASP A 29 2.90 7.97 -9.35
N PRO A 30 2.86 8.98 -10.24
CA PRO A 30 3.82 10.09 -10.21
C PRO A 30 3.41 11.21 -9.23
N ILE A 31 2.21 11.14 -8.67
CA ILE A 31 1.64 12.17 -7.79
C ILE A 31 2.02 11.90 -6.34
N LEU A 32 1.99 10.62 -5.94
CA LEU A 32 2.33 10.21 -4.58
C LEU A 32 3.84 10.32 -4.33
N GLU A 33 4.19 10.96 -3.21
CA GLU A 33 5.54 10.87 -2.70
C GLU A 33 5.81 9.48 -2.14
N ALA A 34 7.08 9.10 -2.07
CA ALA A 34 7.42 7.77 -1.63
C ALA A 34 7.02 7.46 -0.18
N THR A 35 7.02 8.46 0.70
CA THR A 35 6.46 8.30 2.06
C THR A 35 4.97 7.96 2.01
N GLU A 36 4.20 8.59 1.12
CA GLU A 36 2.76 8.31 0.94
C GLU A 36 2.54 6.92 0.33
N LYS A 37 3.32 6.56 -0.70
CA LYS A 37 3.31 5.21 -1.31
C LYS A 37 3.54 4.14 -0.24
N ARG A 38 4.51 4.36 0.66
CA ARG A 38 4.82 3.45 1.75
C ARG A 38 3.66 3.34 2.74
N ALA A 39 3.03 4.46 3.10
CA ALA A 39 1.88 4.45 3.99
C ALA A 39 0.71 3.64 3.41
N VAL A 40 0.40 3.81 2.12
CA VAL A 40 -0.62 3.03 1.42
C VAL A 40 -0.28 1.54 1.41
N LEU A 41 0.93 1.18 0.98
CA LEU A 41 1.37 -0.22 0.91
C LEU A 41 1.45 -0.88 2.29
N SER A 42 1.92 -0.18 3.31
CA SER A 42 1.98 -0.68 4.68
C SER A 42 0.58 -0.88 5.27
N SER A 43 -0.38 -0.03 4.92
CA SER A 43 -1.78 -0.22 5.28
C SER A 43 -2.34 -1.50 4.63
N TRP A 44 -2.00 -1.75 3.36
CA TRP A 44 -2.44 -2.95 2.63
C TRP A 44 -1.79 -4.24 3.12
N ALA A 45 -0.53 -4.18 3.58
CA ALA A 45 0.15 -5.32 4.18
C ALA A 45 -0.43 -5.72 5.54
N SER A 46 -1.15 -4.80 6.19
CA SER A 46 -1.67 -5.01 7.54
C SER A 46 -2.67 -6.16 7.58
N ASP A 47 -2.72 -6.85 8.73
CA ASP A 47 -3.60 -8.00 8.93
C ASP A 47 -5.10 -7.65 8.82
N ALA A 48 -5.44 -6.37 8.99
CA ALA A 48 -6.78 -5.85 8.73
C ALA A 48 -7.25 -6.05 7.28
N SER A 49 -6.31 -6.19 6.32
CA SER A 49 -6.59 -6.51 4.93
C SER A 49 -6.48 -8.00 4.63
N ALA A 50 -6.16 -8.87 5.61
CA ALA A 50 -6.06 -10.31 5.37
C ALA A 50 -7.42 -10.88 4.98
N VAL A 51 -7.45 -11.68 3.92
CA VAL A 51 -8.66 -12.40 3.51
C VAL A 51 -8.93 -13.51 4.51
N GLN A 52 -10.19 -13.61 4.96
CA GLN A 52 -10.61 -14.69 5.85
C GLN A 52 -10.30 -16.04 5.20
N ASP A 53 -9.64 -16.93 5.94
CA ASP A 53 -9.18 -18.26 5.51
C ASP A 53 -7.94 -18.27 4.57
N GLN A 54 -7.50 -17.12 4.06
CA GLN A 54 -6.34 -17.01 3.16
C GLN A 54 -5.34 -15.95 3.65
N PRO A 55 -4.52 -16.26 4.68
CA PRO A 55 -3.62 -15.30 5.32
C PRO A 55 -2.47 -14.83 4.42
N THR A 56 -2.26 -15.46 3.27
CA THR A 56 -1.30 -15.03 2.24
C THR A 56 -1.89 -14.00 1.29
N LEU A 57 -3.21 -13.83 1.27
CA LEU A 57 -3.91 -12.86 0.42
C LEU A 57 -4.33 -11.64 1.25
N ARG A 58 -4.29 -10.50 0.59
CA ARG A 58 -4.69 -9.20 1.13
C ARG A 58 -5.71 -8.59 0.20
N TRP A 59 -6.88 -8.25 0.73
CA TRP A 59 -7.92 -7.57 -0.01
C TRP A 59 -8.22 -6.23 0.66
N LEU A 60 -7.95 -5.15 -0.07
CA LEU A 60 -8.31 -3.81 0.38
C LEU A 60 -9.68 -3.48 -0.19
N LEU A 61 -10.61 -3.05 0.66
CA LEU A 61 -11.93 -2.61 0.21
C LEU A 61 -11.76 -1.53 -0.88
N GLY A 62 -12.36 -1.76 -2.05
CA GLY A 62 -12.24 -0.88 -3.22
C GLY A 62 -11.27 -1.39 -4.31
N THR A 63 -10.53 -2.47 -4.05
CA THR A 63 -9.70 -3.14 -5.06
C THR A 63 -10.48 -4.27 -5.76
N PRO A 64 -10.26 -4.48 -7.07
CA PRO A 64 -11.03 -5.45 -7.85
C PRO A 64 -10.74 -6.90 -7.45
N GLU A 65 -9.54 -7.18 -6.95
CA GLU A 65 -9.09 -8.55 -6.64
C GLU A 65 -8.20 -8.58 -5.39
N PRO A 66 -8.26 -9.64 -4.57
CA PRO A 66 -7.26 -9.91 -3.54
C PRO A 66 -5.87 -10.08 -4.16
N VAL A 67 -4.87 -9.41 -3.58
CA VAL A 67 -3.47 -9.51 -4.00
C VAL A 67 -2.66 -10.31 -3.00
N PRO A 68 -1.59 -11.01 -3.43
CA PRO A 68 -0.69 -11.68 -2.50
C PRO A 68 0.03 -10.67 -1.58
N LEU A 69 0.19 -11.03 -0.31
CA LEU A 69 1.03 -10.27 0.62
C LEU A 69 2.46 -10.14 0.08
N ALA A 70 2.96 -11.16 -0.61
CA ALA A 70 4.27 -11.14 -1.25
C ALA A 70 4.40 -9.99 -2.26
N ASP A 71 3.38 -9.69 -3.05
CA ASP A 71 3.38 -8.57 -4.00
C ASP A 71 3.43 -7.22 -3.29
N ILE A 72 2.77 -7.09 -2.14
CA ILE A 72 2.79 -5.86 -1.34
C ILE A 72 4.18 -5.68 -0.71
N LEU A 73 4.78 -6.74 -0.17
CA LEU A 73 6.13 -6.73 0.39
C LEU A 73 7.18 -6.44 -0.69
N GLU A 74 7.02 -7.04 -1.88
CA GLU A 74 7.88 -6.74 -3.03
C GLU A 74 7.77 -5.26 -3.42
N ALA A 75 6.56 -4.70 -3.43
CA ALA A 75 6.37 -3.30 -3.74
C ALA A 75 7.03 -2.38 -2.69
N LEU A 76 6.92 -2.72 -1.41
CA LEU A 76 7.60 -2.00 -0.33
C LEU A 76 9.13 -2.07 -0.45
N ASP A 77 9.69 -3.25 -0.74
CA ASP A 77 11.14 -3.42 -0.95
C ASP A 77 11.62 -2.61 -2.17
N ARG A 78 10.87 -2.62 -3.27
CA ARG A 78 11.19 -1.78 -4.44
C ARG A 78 11.15 -0.31 -4.10
N LEU A 79 10.15 0.13 -3.35
CA LEU A 79 10.01 1.51 -2.92
C LEU A 79 11.18 1.93 -2.03
N ASP A 80 11.55 1.11 -1.04
CA ASP A 80 12.70 1.37 -0.16
C ASP A 80 14.01 1.47 -0.96
N ARG A 81 14.20 0.62 -1.98
CA ARG A 81 15.33 0.73 -2.91
C ARG A 81 15.30 2.00 -3.76
N GLN A 82 14.12 2.49 -4.14
CA GLN A 82 13.98 3.77 -4.85
C GLN A 82 14.28 4.94 -3.92
N GLU A 83 13.78 4.91 -2.69
CA GLU A 83 14.08 5.90 -1.64
C GLU A 83 15.57 5.94 -1.31
N ALA A 84 16.21 4.78 -1.16
CA ALA A 84 17.65 4.71 -0.90
C ALA A 84 18.49 5.25 -2.07
N ARG A 85 17.94 5.31 -3.29
CA ARG A 85 18.57 5.94 -4.46
C ARG A 85 18.28 7.43 -4.51
N ASP A 86 17.07 7.85 -4.18
CA ASP A 86 16.63 9.23 -4.21
C ASP A 86 17.20 10.06 -3.05
N GLY A 87 17.22 9.49 -1.84
CA GLY A 87 17.83 10.08 -0.64
C GLY A 87 19.35 10.25 -0.73
N ARG A 88 20.04 9.60 -1.69
CA ARG A 88 21.46 9.90 -2.02
C ARG A 88 21.64 11.19 -2.82
N ALA A 89 20.58 11.72 -3.43
CA ALA A 89 20.57 13.00 -4.12
C ALA A 89 20.12 14.16 -3.21
N GLN A 90 19.67 13.87 -1.99
CA GLN A 90 19.15 14.85 -1.02
C GLN A 90 20.11 15.12 0.17
N HIS A 91 21.40 14.75 0.06
CA HIS A 91 22.45 15.04 1.05
C HIS A 91 23.59 15.83 0.41
#